data_AF-A0A670YNL7-F1
#
_entry.id   AF-A0A670YNL7-F1
#
_cell.length_a   1.000
_cell.length_b   1.000
_cell.length_c   1.000
_cell.angle_alpha   90.00
_cell.angle_beta   90.00
_cell.angle_gamma   90.00
#
_symmetry.space_group_name_H-M   'P 1'
#
loop_
_entity.id
_entity.type
_entity.pdbx_description
1 polymer ?
#
loop_
_entity_poly.entity_id
_entity_poly.type
_entity_poly.pdbx_seq_one_letter_code
_entity_poly.pdbx_strand_id
1 'polypeptide(L)'
;MWARAWSLALCCFAIMICTEELFAPRNNTLHKDCPPDCSRRKRVRRIPPRRIYCWLRGCCPGRDDNCIFQYNARNATCYCDEFCASEPPDSIDCCPDFWLVCHKHTPEHIRPQVQQWGCLKDGHHYEEEATFKDNCNSCKCVNSHWKCTDETCLIQLKLIEQINSGTYGWKADNYSQFWGMTLKEGFNYRLGTFHPSAALLDLQPVTVAPFSSLFHSEYKHRLRIRGVPTVAHRQQTALDS
;
A
#
# COMPACT_ATOMS: atom_id res chain seq x y z
N MET A 1 27.24 39.65 32.91
CA MET A 1 26.51 38.36 32.68
C MET A 1 25.72 38.33 31.36
N TRP A 2 26.00 39.21 30.39
CA TRP A 2 25.22 39.31 29.14
C TRP A 2 25.98 38.83 27.88
N ALA A 3 27.28 38.55 27.99
CA ALA A 3 28.09 38.02 26.87
C ALA A 3 27.87 36.51 26.60
N ARG A 4 27.42 35.75 27.62
CA ARG A 4 27.15 34.31 27.50
C ARG A 4 25.84 34.00 26.78
N ALA A 5 24.87 34.91 26.83
CA ALA A 5 23.58 34.75 26.14
C ALA A 5 23.73 34.90 24.61
N TRP A 6 24.59 35.80 24.14
CA TRP A 6 24.85 35.98 22.71
C TRP A 6 25.63 34.82 22.09
N SER A 7 26.52 34.19 22.88
CA SER A 7 27.25 33.00 22.44
C SER A 7 26.34 31.79 22.22
N LEU A 8 25.31 31.62 23.05
CA LEU A 8 24.31 30.55 22.89
C LEU A 8 23.33 30.83 21.75
N ALA A 9 22.94 32.09 21.55
CA ALA A 9 22.07 32.48 20.44
C ALA A 9 22.75 32.29 19.07
N LEU A 10 24.05 32.63 18.94
CA LEU A 10 24.84 32.36 17.74
C LEU A 10 25.02 30.85 17.49
N CYS A 11 25.15 30.05 18.55
CA CYS A 11 25.20 28.59 18.44
C CYS A 11 23.87 28.00 17.91
N CYS A 12 22.73 28.50 18.38
CA CYS A 12 21.41 28.05 17.90
C CYS A 12 21.14 28.44 16.44
N PHE A 13 21.57 29.63 16.00
CA PHE A 13 21.45 30.03 14.58
C PHE A 13 22.35 29.21 13.66
N ALA A 14 23.56 28.83 14.10
CA ALA A 14 24.45 27.96 13.33
C ALA A 14 23.88 26.53 13.18
N ILE A 15 23.17 26.02 14.20
CA ILE A 15 22.54 24.69 14.13
C ILE A 15 21.32 24.69 13.19
N MET A 16 20.56 25.78 13.12
CA MET A 16 19.42 25.90 12.19
C MET A 16 19.85 26.03 10.72
N ILE A 17 20.99 26.69 10.43
CA ILE A 17 21.55 26.75 9.06
C ILE A 17 22.12 25.38 8.64
N CYS A 18 22.64 24.59 9.59
CA CYS A 18 23.15 23.24 9.33
C CYS A 18 22.05 22.18 9.10
N THR A 19 20.77 22.48 9.36
CA THR A 19 19.66 21.54 9.12
C THR A 19 18.92 21.73 7.80
N GLU A 20 19.17 22.82 7.05
CA GLU A 20 18.59 23.03 5.71
C GLU A 20 19.41 22.41 4.56
N GLU A 21 20.68 22.07 4.79
CA GLU A 21 21.55 21.40 3.79
C GLU A 21 21.32 19.88 3.68
N LEU A 22 20.52 19.27 4.56
CA LEU A 22 20.22 17.83 4.57
C LEU A 22 18.91 17.44 3.84
N PHE A 23 18.18 18.41 3.28
CA PHE A 23 16.97 18.17 2.47
C PHE A 23 16.98 18.91 1.11
N ALA A 24 18.15 19.06 0.51
CA ALA A 24 18.24 19.33 -0.93
C ALA A 24 18.15 18.00 -1.72
N PRO A 25 17.16 17.78 -2.59
CA PRO A 25 17.20 16.65 -3.49
C PRO A 25 18.34 16.87 -4.49
N ARG A 26 19.45 16.16 -4.29
CA ARG A 26 20.48 15.99 -5.32
C ARG A 26 19.81 15.36 -6.54
N ASN A 27 19.59 16.16 -7.59
CA ASN A 27 19.41 15.67 -8.94
C ASN A 27 20.67 14.91 -9.34
N ASN A 28 20.65 13.59 -9.15
CA ASN A 28 21.65 12.71 -9.72
C ASN A 28 21.46 12.68 -11.24
N THR A 29 22.19 13.56 -11.93
CA THR A 29 22.66 13.29 -13.29
C THR A 29 23.60 12.09 -13.21
N LEU A 30 23.01 10.89 -13.28
CA LEU A 30 23.75 9.66 -13.52
C LEU A 30 24.31 9.75 -14.95
N HIS A 31 25.56 10.19 -15.03
CA HIS A 31 26.43 10.02 -16.17
C HIS A 31 26.49 8.52 -16.47
N LYS A 32 25.71 8.05 -17.46
CA LYS A 32 25.90 6.75 -18.07
C LYS A 32 26.71 6.97 -19.33
N ASP A 33 28.01 6.72 -19.20
CA ASP A 33 28.87 6.43 -20.34
C ASP A 33 28.25 5.27 -21.12
N CYS A 34 28.00 5.50 -22.41
CA CYS A 34 27.51 4.49 -23.34
C CYS A 34 28.62 4.22 -24.37
N PRO A 35 29.05 2.96 -24.58
CA PRO A 35 30.01 2.61 -25.62
C PRO A 35 29.47 2.89 -27.04
N PRO A 36 30.34 3.08 -28.05
CA PRO A 36 29.95 3.68 -29.32
C PRO A 36 29.48 2.59 -30.30
N ASP A 37 28.24 2.12 -30.18
CA ASP A 37 27.50 1.66 -31.36
C ASP A 37 25.99 1.53 -31.06
N CYS A 38 25.19 2.47 -31.56
CA CYS A 38 23.74 2.37 -31.59
C CYS A 38 23.17 3.13 -32.80
N SER A 39 23.63 2.79 -34.00
CA SER A 39 22.96 3.21 -35.25
C SER A 39 21.71 2.35 -35.49
N ARG A 40 20.64 2.58 -34.71
CA ARG A 40 19.21 2.33 -35.06
C ARG A 40 18.33 2.60 -33.83
N ARG A 41 18.12 3.87 -33.49
CA ARG A 41 17.00 4.27 -32.64
C ARG A 41 15.97 4.98 -33.49
N LYS A 42 14.78 4.38 -33.63
CA LYS A 42 13.56 5.11 -34.01
C LYS A 42 13.46 6.30 -33.06
N ARG A 43 13.40 7.50 -33.63
CA ARG A 43 13.29 8.76 -32.90
C ARG A 43 11.97 8.73 -32.13
N VAL A 44 12.00 8.38 -30.83
CA VAL A 44 10.88 8.63 -29.93
C VAL A 44 10.74 10.15 -29.85
N ARG A 45 9.78 10.70 -30.61
CA ARG A 45 9.45 12.13 -30.55
C ARG A 45 8.97 12.41 -29.12
N ARG A 46 9.76 13.17 -28.36
CA ARG A 46 9.30 13.78 -27.10
C ARG A 46 8.08 14.64 -27.45
N ILE A 47 6.93 14.32 -26.87
CA ILE A 47 5.69 15.13 -27.00
C ILE A 47 5.97 16.48 -26.32
N PRO A 48 6.03 17.62 -27.05
CA PRO A 48 6.20 18.92 -26.43
C PRO A 48 4.91 19.35 -25.71
N PRO A 49 5.00 20.24 -24.69
CA PRO A 49 3.84 20.63 -23.91
C PRO A 49 2.85 21.42 -24.78
N ARG A 50 1.58 21.01 -24.74
CA ARG A 50 0.36 21.72 -25.15
C ARG A 50 0.50 22.66 -26.35
N ARG A 51 0.34 22.10 -27.55
CA ARG A 51 0.03 22.86 -28.77
C ARG A 51 -1.46 22.74 -29.05
N ILE A 52 -2.21 23.70 -28.54
CA ILE A 52 -3.68 23.79 -28.56
C ILE A 52 -4.00 24.83 -29.65
N TYR A 53 -4.22 24.42 -30.91
CA TYR A 53 -4.58 25.33 -32.01
C TYR A 53 -6.05 25.18 -32.34
N CYS A 54 -6.44 24.04 -32.94
CA CYS A 54 -7.82 23.75 -33.30
C CYS A 54 -8.72 23.67 -32.07
N TRP A 55 -8.18 23.27 -30.92
CA TRP A 55 -8.92 23.26 -29.66
C TRP A 55 -9.29 24.67 -29.15
N LEU A 56 -8.53 25.72 -29.48
CA LEU A 56 -8.81 27.10 -29.00
C LEU A 56 -9.99 27.75 -29.73
N ARG A 57 -10.10 27.57 -31.04
CA ARG A 57 -11.12 28.23 -31.88
C ARG A 57 -12.25 27.32 -32.30
N GLY A 58 -12.04 26.01 -32.29
CA GLY A 58 -12.96 25.03 -32.89
C GLY A 58 -12.67 24.80 -34.38
N CYS A 59 -13.42 23.87 -34.95
CA CYS A 59 -13.24 23.40 -36.33
C CYS A 59 -14.05 24.26 -37.30
N CYS A 60 -13.43 24.66 -38.41
CA CYS A 60 -14.09 25.47 -39.44
C CYS A 60 -14.81 24.56 -40.45
N PRO A 61 -16.09 24.82 -40.80
CA PRO A 61 -16.82 24.03 -41.78
C PRO A 61 -16.35 24.38 -43.21
N GLY A 62 -16.05 23.36 -44.03
CA GLY A 62 -15.51 23.55 -45.38
C GLY A 62 -14.06 24.06 -45.38
N ARG A 63 -13.57 24.51 -46.55
CA ARG A 63 -12.25 25.16 -46.68
C ARG A 63 -12.40 26.65 -46.37
N ASP A 64 -11.68 27.14 -45.37
CA ASP A 64 -11.71 28.55 -44.95
C ASP A 64 -10.29 29.09 -44.82
N ASP A 65 -9.86 29.88 -45.80
CA ASP A 65 -8.52 30.47 -45.86
C ASP A 65 -8.30 31.52 -44.72
N ASN A 66 -9.34 31.92 -44.00
CA ASN A 66 -9.24 32.78 -42.81
C ASN A 66 -9.10 31.98 -41.50
N CYS A 67 -9.21 30.65 -41.56
CA CYS A 67 -9.10 29.75 -40.41
C CYS A 67 -7.62 29.39 -40.12
N ILE A 68 -6.78 30.42 -39.95
CA ILE A 68 -5.33 30.30 -39.80
C ILE A 68 -4.84 30.50 -38.36
N PHE A 69 -3.80 29.74 -37.99
CA PHE A 69 -3.07 29.91 -36.73
C PHE A 69 -1.57 30.03 -36.95
N GLN A 70 -0.90 30.83 -36.12
CA GLN A 70 0.56 30.93 -36.16
C GLN A 70 1.21 29.66 -35.59
N TYR A 71 1.85 28.89 -36.48
CA TYR A 71 2.60 27.71 -36.13
C TYR A 71 4.08 28.04 -35.93
N ASN A 72 4.39 28.56 -34.75
CA ASN A 72 5.73 29.02 -34.37
C ASN A 72 6.83 27.96 -34.53
N ALA A 73 6.50 26.67 -34.55
CA ALA A 73 7.47 25.60 -34.73
C ALA A 73 8.00 25.47 -36.18
N ARG A 74 7.26 25.98 -37.19
CA ARG A 74 7.69 25.99 -38.59
C ARG A 74 7.73 27.40 -39.19
N ASN A 75 7.56 28.45 -38.37
CA ASN A 75 7.46 29.84 -38.81
C ASN A 75 6.46 30.02 -39.98
N ALA A 76 5.34 29.31 -39.90
CA ALA A 76 4.30 29.23 -40.93
C ALA A 76 2.91 29.32 -40.28
N THR A 77 1.87 29.44 -41.09
CA THR A 77 0.47 29.32 -40.63
C THR A 77 -0.02 27.89 -40.80
N CYS A 78 -0.92 27.43 -39.92
CA CYS A 78 -1.59 26.14 -40.05
C CYS A 78 -3.12 26.29 -40.04
N TYR A 79 -3.81 25.31 -40.62
CA TYR A 79 -5.27 25.28 -40.78
C TYR A 79 -5.95 24.21 -39.91
N CYS A 80 -7.20 24.48 -39.53
CA CYS A 80 -8.06 23.61 -38.72
C CYS A 80 -9.40 23.29 -39.41
N ASP A 81 -9.39 23.23 -40.73
CA ASP A 81 -10.58 23.17 -41.59
C ASP A 81 -10.72 21.80 -42.27
N GLU A 82 -11.81 21.58 -43.00
CA GLU A 82 -12.15 20.24 -43.55
C GLU A 82 -11.19 19.78 -44.65
N PHE A 83 -10.38 20.69 -45.22
CA PHE A 83 -9.28 20.32 -46.12
C PHE A 83 -8.33 19.33 -45.45
N CYS A 84 -8.05 19.53 -44.17
CA CYS A 84 -7.20 18.65 -43.39
C CYS A 84 -7.78 17.25 -43.14
N ALA A 85 -9.07 17.02 -43.40
CA ALA A 85 -9.69 15.70 -43.32
C ALA A 85 -9.37 14.81 -44.53
N SER A 86 -9.06 15.41 -45.67
CA SER A 86 -8.80 14.69 -46.94
C SER A 86 -7.31 14.44 -47.19
N GLU A 87 -6.43 15.14 -46.47
CA GLU A 87 -4.98 15.07 -46.61
C GLU A 87 -4.33 14.08 -45.61
N PRO A 88 -3.11 13.57 -45.86
CA PRO A 88 -2.40 12.73 -44.90
C PRO A 88 -2.14 13.47 -43.58
N PRO A 89 -2.09 12.78 -42.42
CA PRO A 89 -1.91 13.39 -41.10
C PRO A 89 -0.58 14.12 -40.85
N ASP A 90 0.35 14.00 -41.79
CA ASP A 90 1.64 14.71 -41.79
C ASP A 90 1.71 15.84 -42.83
N SER A 91 0.57 16.26 -43.41
CA SER A 91 0.52 17.41 -44.32
C SER A 91 1.10 18.66 -43.64
N ILE A 92 1.84 19.46 -44.41
CA ILE A 92 2.63 20.55 -43.85
C ILE A 92 1.73 21.68 -43.34
N ASP A 93 0.56 21.83 -43.96
CA ASP A 93 -0.35 22.96 -43.79
C ASP A 93 -1.37 22.74 -42.64
N CYS A 94 -1.55 21.52 -42.15
CA CYS A 94 -2.52 21.22 -41.11
C CYS A 94 -1.97 21.39 -39.70
N CYS A 95 -2.79 21.93 -38.79
CA CYS A 95 -2.40 22.07 -37.40
C CYS A 95 -2.22 20.68 -36.75
N PRO A 96 -1.22 20.51 -35.87
CA PRO A 96 -0.85 19.20 -35.32
C PRO A 96 -1.94 18.56 -34.44
N ASP A 97 -2.92 19.33 -33.96
CA ASP A 97 -4.05 18.87 -33.16
C ASP A 97 -5.35 18.72 -33.98
N PHE A 98 -5.35 19.01 -35.28
CA PHE A 98 -6.53 18.89 -36.14
C PHE A 98 -7.17 17.50 -36.09
N TRP A 99 -6.35 16.45 -36.24
CA TRP A 99 -6.85 15.07 -36.23
C TRP A 99 -7.45 14.64 -34.90
N LEU A 100 -6.97 15.22 -33.79
CA LEU A 100 -7.47 14.91 -32.47
C LEU A 100 -8.79 15.66 -32.16
N VAL A 101 -8.90 16.90 -32.66
CA VAL A 101 -9.99 17.82 -32.30
C VAL A 101 -11.14 17.77 -33.29
N CYS A 102 -10.83 17.74 -34.59
CA CYS A 102 -11.78 17.94 -35.67
C CYS A 102 -12.10 16.67 -36.44
N HIS A 103 -11.10 15.80 -36.67
CA HIS A 103 -11.32 14.53 -37.34
C HIS A 103 -11.66 13.43 -36.32
N LYS A 104 -12.90 13.44 -35.81
CA LYS A 104 -13.42 12.39 -34.92
C LYS A 104 -13.47 11.03 -35.64
N HIS A 105 -12.38 10.27 -35.61
CA HIS A 105 -12.53 8.83 -35.51
C HIS A 105 -13.06 8.56 -34.10
N THR A 106 -14.36 8.35 -33.97
CA THR A 106 -14.89 7.55 -32.86
C THR A 106 -14.70 6.09 -33.24
N PRO A 107 -13.64 5.38 -32.79
CA PRO A 107 -13.86 3.98 -32.51
C PRO A 107 -14.84 3.94 -31.33
N GLU A 108 -15.93 3.21 -31.49
CA GLU A 108 -16.91 2.88 -30.43
C GLU A 108 -16.29 2.22 -29.19
N HIS A 109 -14.96 2.13 -29.09
CA HIS A 109 -14.25 1.59 -27.94
C HIS A 109 -13.89 2.61 -26.86
N ILE A 110 -14.08 3.91 -27.10
CA ILE A 110 -13.92 4.93 -26.04
C ILE A 110 -15.26 5.61 -25.79
N ARG A 111 -16.22 4.84 -25.26
CA ARG A 111 -16.99 5.41 -24.14
C ARG A 111 -15.93 5.87 -23.13
N PRO A 112 -16.01 7.07 -22.54
CA PRO A 112 -15.37 7.28 -21.26
C PRO A 112 -16.09 6.32 -20.30
N GLN A 113 -15.64 5.07 -20.26
CA GLN A 113 -15.65 4.38 -18.99
C GLN A 113 -14.79 5.29 -18.14
N VAL A 114 -15.45 6.10 -17.32
CA VAL A 114 -14.92 6.48 -16.02
C VAL A 114 -14.69 5.14 -15.35
N GLN A 115 -13.60 4.47 -15.71
CA GLN A 115 -13.14 3.32 -14.98
C GLN A 115 -12.70 3.98 -13.69
N GLN A 116 -13.57 3.94 -12.70
CA GLN A 116 -13.17 4.17 -11.32
C GLN A 116 -12.19 3.04 -11.07
N TRP A 117 -10.90 3.32 -11.24
CA TRP A 117 -9.86 2.41 -10.79
C TRP A 117 -10.04 2.43 -9.27
N GLY A 118 -10.71 1.42 -8.72
CA GLY A 118 -10.78 1.29 -7.27
C GLY A 118 -9.42 0.83 -6.75
N CYS A 119 -9.40 0.01 -5.72
CA CYS A 119 -8.15 -0.31 -5.04
C CYS A 119 -7.48 -1.55 -5.64
N LEU A 120 -6.16 -1.50 -5.82
CA LEU A 120 -5.35 -2.65 -6.24
C LEU A 120 -4.92 -3.47 -5.01
N LYS A 121 -5.13 -4.78 -5.03
CA LYS A 121 -4.60 -5.72 -4.02
C LYS A 121 -4.24 -7.04 -4.69
N ASP A 122 -3.02 -7.54 -4.44
CA ASP A 122 -2.53 -8.82 -4.97
C ASP A 122 -2.74 -8.99 -6.50
N GLY A 123 -2.55 -7.91 -7.26
CA GLY A 123 -2.75 -7.88 -8.72
C GLY A 123 -4.21 -7.78 -9.19
N HIS A 124 -5.18 -7.78 -8.28
CA HIS A 124 -6.61 -7.68 -8.58
C HIS A 124 -7.15 -6.28 -8.25
N HIS A 125 -8.05 -5.78 -9.10
CA HIS A 125 -8.73 -4.51 -8.88
C HIS A 125 -10.04 -4.73 -8.15
N TYR A 126 -10.25 -3.98 -7.08
CA TYR A 126 -11.47 -3.94 -6.30
C TYR A 126 -12.22 -2.65 -6.58
N GLU A 127 -13.54 -2.67 -6.51
CA GLU A 127 -14.35 -1.48 -6.68
C GLU A 127 -14.18 -0.50 -5.50
N GLU A 128 -14.59 0.74 -5.70
CA GLU A 128 -14.66 1.73 -4.63
C GLU A 128 -15.60 1.24 -3.52
N GLU A 129 -15.36 1.62 -2.26
CA GLU A 129 -16.09 1.14 -1.09
C GLU A 129 -15.96 -0.36 -0.77
N ALA A 130 -15.21 -1.13 -1.57
CA ALA A 130 -14.91 -2.52 -1.27
C ALA A 130 -14.26 -2.66 0.11
N THR A 131 -14.65 -3.70 0.84
CA THR A 131 -14.11 -3.98 2.17
C THR A 131 -13.53 -5.38 2.25
N PHE A 132 -12.49 -5.54 3.04
CA PHE A 132 -11.98 -6.85 3.43
C PHE A 132 -11.46 -6.79 4.86
N LYS A 133 -11.33 -7.97 5.47
CA LYS A 133 -10.78 -8.10 6.82
C LYS A 133 -9.38 -8.68 6.75
N ASP A 134 -8.41 -7.99 7.34
CA ASP A 134 -7.04 -8.46 7.53
C ASP A 134 -6.80 -8.72 9.01
N ASN A 135 -6.81 -9.99 9.40
CA ASN A 135 -6.78 -10.39 10.80
C ASN A 135 -7.91 -9.69 11.60
N CYS A 136 -7.58 -8.80 12.54
CA CYS A 136 -8.56 -8.03 13.31
C CYS A 136 -8.92 -6.70 12.63
N ASN A 137 -8.12 -6.23 11.68
CA ASN A 137 -8.29 -4.94 11.04
C ASN A 137 -9.26 -5.01 9.86
N SER A 138 -10.10 -3.99 9.72
CA SER A 138 -11.04 -3.86 8.61
C SER A 138 -10.53 -2.79 7.66
N CYS A 139 -10.36 -3.18 6.39
CA CYS A 139 -9.86 -2.33 5.33
C CYS A 139 -10.99 -1.96 4.38
N LYS A 140 -11.02 -0.70 3.97
CA LYS A 140 -11.99 -0.15 3.01
C LYS A 140 -11.28 0.60 1.90
N CYS A 141 -11.72 0.39 0.67
CA CYS A 141 -11.25 1.14 -0.48
C CYS A 141 -11.86 2.54 -0.47
N VAL A 142 -11.01 3.57 -0.38
CA VAL A 142 -11.41 4.98 -0.39
C VAL A 142 -10.45 5.77 -1.28
N ASN A 143 -10.97 6.42 -2.31
CA ASN A 143 -10.23 7.19 -3.32
C ASN A 143 -9.08 6.37 -3.94
N SER A 144 -9.35 5.15 -4.38
CA SER A 144 -8.34 4.24 -4.96
C SER A 144 -7.20 3.83 -3.99
N HIS A 145 -7.36 4.08 -2.68
CA HIS A 145 -6.41 3.67 -1.64
C HIS A 145 -7.07 2.83 -0.55
N TRP A 146 -6.37 1.81 -0.05
CA TRP A 146 -6.83 1.04 1.10
C TRP A 146 -6.65 1.82 2.39
N LYS A 147 -7.75 2.08 3.08
CA LYS A 147 -7.77 2.62 4.44
C LYS A 147 -8.17 1.52 5.40
N CYS A 148 -7.24 1.10 6.26
CA CYS A 148 -7.47 0.08 7.27
C CYS A 148 -7.57 0.70 8.66
N THR A 149 -8.31 0.03 9.55
CA THR A 149 -8.18 0.28 10.99
C THR A 149 -6.76 -0.08 11.45
N ASP A 150 -6.29 0.61 12.49
CA ASP A 150 -4.97 0.39 13.08
C ASP A 150 -5.09 -0.17 14.50
N GLU A 151 -5.78 -1.29 14.63
CA GLU A 151 -5.93 -2.00 15.89
C GLU A 151 -4.78 -3.00 16.07
N THR A 152 -4.30 -3.13 17.30
CA THR A 152 -3.33 -4.17 17.64
C THR A 152 -4.05 -5.52 17.74
N CYS A 153 -3.79 -6.42 16.80
CA CYS A 153 -4.38 -7.76 16.82
C CYS A 153 -3.75 -8.65 17.91
N LEU A 154 -4.53 -9.60 18.42
CA LEU A 154 -4.10 -10.55 19.44
C LEU A 154 -3.03 -11.50 18.89
N ILE A 155 -3.26 -12.04 17.70
CA ILE A 155 -2.27 -12.84 16.96
C ILE A 155 -1.48 -11.90 16.04
N GLN A 156 -0.16 -11.86 16.21
CA GLN A 156 0.74 -11.06 15.38
C GLN A 156 1.80 -11.97 14.76
N LEU A 157 1.77 -12.13 13.44
CA LEU A 157 2.68 -13.04 12.72
C LEU A 157 4.15 -12.68 12.95
N LYS A 158 4.48 -11.39 12.91
CA LYS A 158 5.84 -10.90 13.20
C LYS A 158 6.30 -11.25 14.62
N LEU A 159 5.41 -11.19 15.61
CA LEU A 159 5.72 -11.56 16.99
C LEU A 159 5.95 -13.08 17.12
N ILE A 160 5.15 -13.89 16.42
CA ILE A 160 5.33 -15.34 16.36
C ILE A 160 6.71 -15.68 15.79
N GLU A 161 7.10 -15.04 14.68
CA GLU A 161 8.42 -15.21 14.07
C GLU A 161 9.54 -14.81 15.05
N GLN A 162 9.39 -13.67 15.73
CA GLN A 162 10.34 -13.19 16.73
C GLN A 162 10.50 -14.18 17.88
N ILE A 163 9.40 -14.70 18.44
CA ILE A 163 9.44 -15.70 19.52
C ILE A 163 10.13 -16.98 19.04
N ASN A 164 9.76 -17.46 17.86
CA ASN A 164 10.28 -18.71 17.31
C ASN A 164 11.74 -18.62 16.84
N SER A 165 12.29 -17.41 16.72
CA SER A 165 13.72 -17.20 16.49
C SER A 165 14.59 -17.52 17.72
N GLY A 166 14.00 -17.52 18.91
CA GLY A 166 14.68 -17.88 20.17
C GLY A 166 14.50 -19.34 20.57
N THR A 167 15.26 -19.77 21.58
CA THR A 167 15.21 -21.14 22.12
C THR A 167 14.61 -21.13 23.54
N TYR A 168 13.28 -21.26 23.64
CA TYR A 168 12.55 -21.17 24.91
C TYR A 168 11.92 -22.49 25.39
N GLY A 169 12.15 -23.60 24.66
CA GLY A 169 11.52 -24.90 24.97
C GLY A 169 10.05 -25.02 24.55
N TRP A 170 9.50 -23.97 23.94
CA TRP A 170 8.18 -23.93 23.32
C TRP A 170 8.24 -23.07 22.05
N LYS A 171 7.20 -23.17 21.20
CA LYS A 171 7.05 -22.36 19.98
C LYS A 171 5.70 -21.66 19.97
N ALA A 172 5.67 -20.42 19.50
CA ALA A 172 4.45 -19.70 19.21
C ALA A 172 3.85 -20.19 17.88
N ASP A 173 2.52 -20.13 17.75
CA ASP A 173 1.81 -20.55 16.55
C ASP A 173 0.56 -19.70 16.34
N ASN A 174 -0.01 -19.77 15.13
CA ASN A 174 -1.26 -19.12 14.77
C ASN A 174 -2.45 -20.01 15.13
N TYR A 175 -3.22 -19.58 16.12
CA TYR A 175 -4.44 -20.27 16.54
C TYR A 175 -5.68 -19.58 15.95
N SER A 176 -6.39 -20.31 15.09
CA SER A 176 -7.59 -19.81 14.39
C SER A 176 -8.66 -19.26 15.33
N GLN A 177 -8.81 -19.83 16.53
CA GLN A 177 -9.73 -19.38 17.57
C GLN A 177 -9.47 -17.95 18.11
N PHE A 178 -8.28 -17.42 17.84
CA PHE A 178 -7.83 -16.08 18.24
C PHE A 178 -7.60 -15.15 17.04
N TRP A 179 -7.72 -15.68 15.82
CA TRP A 179 -7.60 -14.88 14.60
C TRP A 179 -8.78 -13.91 14.48
N GLY A 180 -8.49 -12.65 14.18
CA GLY A 180 -9.51 -11.61 14.09
C GLY A 180 -9.97 -11.01 15.41
N MET A 181 -9.36 -11.39 16.54
CA MET A 181 -9.52 -10.71 17.83
C MET A 181 -8.47 -9.61 18.00
N THR A 182 -8.88 -8.49 18.58
CA THR A 182 -7.96 -7.43 19.03
C THR A 182 -7.28 -7.83 20.34
N LEU A 183 -6.12 -7.25 20.62
CA LEU A 183 -5.40 -7.44 21.88
C LEU A 183 -6.26 -7.04 23.08
N LYS A 184 -7.03 -5.96 22.94
CA LYS A 184 -7.96 -5.46 23.96
C LYS A 184 -9.06 -6.47 24.28
N GLU A 185 -9.67 -7.09 23.27
CA GLU A 185 -10.64 -8.17 23.47
C GLU A 185 -10.01 -9.40 24.11
N GLY A 186 -8.80 -9.76 23.69
CA GLY A 186 -8.03 -10.85 24.30
C GLY A 186 -7.83 -10.62 25.80
N PHE A 187 -7.41 -9.43 26.19
CA PHE A 187 -7.24 -9.06 27.59
C PHE A 187 -8.56 -9.15 28.37
N ASN A 188 -9.63 -8.57 27.82
CA ASN A 188 -10.92 -8.46 28.51
C ASN A 188 -11.67 -9.80 28.63
N TYR A 189 -11.54 -10.69 27.65
CA TYR A 189 -12.40 -11.86 27.53
C TYR A 189 -11.66 -13.21 27.61
N ARG A 190 -10.32 -13.23 27.57
CA ARG A 190 -9.53 -14.47 27.62
C ARG A 190 -8.69 -14.64 28.89
N LEU A 191 -8.49 -13.57 29.67
CA LEU A 191 -7.79 -13.64 30.95
C LEU A 191 -8.81 -13.89 32.08
N GLY A 192 -9.08 -15.15 32.36
CA GLY A 192 -10.18 -15.60 33.22
C GLY A 192 -9.82 -15.87 34.68
N THR A 193 -9.08 -14.98 35.34
CA THR A 193 -8.80 -15.15 36.79
C THR A 193 -8.88 -13.81 37.51
N PHE A 194 -9.70 -13.74 38.56
CA PHE A 194 -9.65 -12.64 39.52
C PHE A 194 -8.42 -12.77 40.40
N HIS A 195 -7.91 -11.64 40.87
CA HIS A 195 -6.86 -11.65 41.88
C HIS A 195 -7.38 -12.38 43.15
N PRO A 196 -6.65 -13.38 43.67
CA PRO A 196 -7.07 -14.12 44.86
C PRO A 196 -7.12 -13.21 46.10
N SER A 197 -7.91 -13.59 47.10
CA SER A 197 -7.94 -12.88 48.39
C SER A 197 -6.65 -13.13 49.18
N ALA A 198 -6.33 -12.25 50.13
CA ALA A 198 -5.15 -12.41 51.00
C ALA A 198 -5.13 -13.77 51.72
N ALA A 199 -6.29 -14.22 52.22
CA ALA A 199 -6.43 -15.52 52.88
C ALA A 199 -6.07 -16.72 51.97
N LEU A 200 -6.28 -16.61 50.65
CA LEU A 200 -5.89 -17.65 49.70
C LEU A 200 -4.39 -17.62 49.42
N LEU A 201 -3.76 -16.44 49.43
CA LEU A 201 -2.31 -16.28 49.26
C LEU A 201 -1.53 -16.78 50.49
N ASP A 202 -2.15 -16.77 51.67
CA ASP A 202 -1.55 -17.24 52.94
C ASP A 202 -1.63 -18.76 53.15
N LEU A 203 -2.31 -19.50 52.26
CA LEU A 203 -2.41 -20.96 52.36
C LEU A 203 -1.04 -21.62 52.17
N GLN A 204 -0.68 -22.53 53.07
CA GLN A 204 0.54 -23.34 52.97
C GLN A 204 0.25 -24.76 52.46
N PRO A 205 1.15 -25.36 51.66
CA PRO A 205 0.98 -26.72 51.18
C PRO A 205 1.02 -27.72 52.33
N VAL A 206 0.05 -28.63 52.38
CA VAL A 206 0.08 -29.76 53.32
C VAL A 206 1.04 -30.81 52.76
N THR A 207 2.21 -30.93 53.38
CA THR A 207 3.17 -31.98 53.02
C THR A 207 2.87 -33.25 53.79
N VAL A 208 2.38 -34.27 53.09
CA VAL A 208 2.31 -35.64 53.63
C VAL A 208 3.60 -36.35 53.21
N ALA A 209 4.28 -37.03 54.14
CA ALA A 209 5.53 -37.72 53.85
C ALA A 209 5.35 -38.66 52.64
N PRO A 210 6.13 -38.49 51.56
CA PRO A 210 5.94 -39.26 50.35
C PRO A 210 6.35 -40.71 50.62
N PHE A 211 5.47 -41.66 50.28
CA PHE A 211 5.89 -43.05 50.09
C PHE A 211 6.77 -43.05 48.83
N SER A 212 8.08 -43.14 49.04
CA SER A 212 9.14 -42.80 48.07
C SER A 212 9.16 -43.64 46.78
N SER A 213 8.32 -44.67 46.66
CA SER A 213 8.36 -45.64 45.57
C SER A 213 7.33 -45.44 44.45
N LEU A 214 6.52 -44.37 44.44
CA LEU A 214 5.39 -44.24 43.50
C LEU A 214 5.33 -42.95 42.66
N PHE A 215 6.38 -42.13 42.68
CA PHE A 215 6.46 -40.99 41.76
C PHE A 215 7.02 -41.45 40.42
N HIS A 216 6.14 -41.56 39.44
CA HIS A 216 6.53 -41.78 38.05
C HIS A 216 7.13 -40.50 37.47
N SER A 217 8.13 -40.64 36.60
CA SER A 217 8.71 -39.51 35.84
C SER A 217 7.69 -38.77 35.00
N GLU A 218 6.59 -39.43 34.64
CA GLU A 218 5.46 -38.85 33.92
C GLU A 218 4.16 -39.10 34.69
N TYR A 219 3.41 -38.03 34.95
CA TYR A 219 2.11 -38.10 35.60
C TYR A 219 1.04 -37.46 34.72
N LYS A 220 0.11 -38.29 34.23
CA LYS A 220 -1.05 -37.83 33.44
C LYS A 220 -2.33 -38.28 34.13
N HIS A 221 -2.98 -37.34 34.83
CA HIS A 221 -4.19 -37.60 35.63
C HIS A 221 -5.30 -38.34 34.86
N ARG A 222 -5.51 -37.98 33.58
CA ARG A 222 -6.53 -38.61 32.72
C ARG A 222 -6.35 -40.13 32.48
N LEU A 223 -5.13 -40.66 32.65
CA LEU A 223 -4.85 -42.07 32.44
C LEU A 223 -5.00 -42.91 33.72
N ARG A 224 -5.15 -42.27 34.88
CA ARG A 224 -5.13 -42.94 36.19
C ARG A 224 -6.52 -43.20 36.77
N ILE A 225 -7.52 -42.37 36.44
CA ILE A 225 -8.91 -42.56 36.88
C ILE A 225 -9.68 -43.31 35.80
N ARG A 226 -9.92 -44.62 36.00
CA ARG A 226 -10.82 -45.41 35.15
C ARG A 226 -12.26 -44.89 35.32
N GLY A 227 -12.96 -44.62 34.22
CA GLY A 227 -14.39 -44.26 34.22
C GLY A 227 -14.74 -42.80 33.93
N VAL A 228 -13.76 -41.91 33.73
CA VAL A 228 -14.03 -40.56 33.22
C VAL A 228 -14.04 -40.61 31.70
N PRO A 229 -15.17 -40.32 31.01
CA PRO A 229 -15.20 -40.33 29.55
C PRO A 229 -14.22 -39.31 29.01
N THR A 230 -13.32 -39.77 28.15
CA THR A 230 -12.44 -38.90 27.37
C THR A 230 -13.29 -38.18 26.34
N VAL A 231 -13.64 -36.91 26.57
CA VAL A 231 -14.08 -36.04 25.48
C VAL A 231 -12.86 -35.79 24.59
N ALA A 232 -12.75 -36.57 23.52
CA ALA A 232 -11.83 -36.30 22.44
C ALA A 232 -12.34 -35.07 21.70
N HIS A 233 -11.73 -33.91 21.91
CA HIS A 233 -11.84 -32.84 20.94
C HIS A 233 -11.11 -33.28 19.68
N ARG A 234 -11.85 -33.84 18.73
CA ARG A 234 -11.43 -33.98 17.35
C ARG A 234 -11.26 -32.55 16.83
N GLN A 235 -10.02 -32.10 16.63
CA GLN A 235 -9.78 -30.98 15.75
C GLN A 235 -10.35 -31.39 14.40
N GLN A 236 -11.46 -30.76 14.01
CA GLN A 236 -12.02 -30.91 12.68
C GLN A 236 -10.98 -30.30 11.72
N THR A 237 -10.17 -31.15 11.09
CA THR A 237 -9.46 -30.77 9.87
C THR A 237 -10.54 -30.48 8.85
N ALA A 238 -10.73 -29.19 8.53
CA ALA A 238 -11.50 -28.78 7.37
C ALA A 238 -10.83 -29.39 6.14
N LEU A 239 -11.54 -30.30 5.50
CA LEU A 239 -11.20 -30.80 4.17
C LEU A 239 -11.63 -29.72 3.17
N ASP A 240 -10.67 -29.34 2.33
CA ASP A 240 -10.87 -28.54 1.13
C ASP A 240 -11.99 -29.13 0.26
N SER A 241 -12.81 -28.24 -0.29
CA SER A 241 -13.62 -28.45 -1.50
C SER A 241 -13.71 -27.12 -2.23
#